data_AF-A0A7R9V061-F1
#
_entry.id   AF-A0A7R9V061-F1
#
_cell.length_a   1.000
_cell.length_b   1.000
_cell.length_c   1.000
_cell.angle_alpha   90.00
_cell.angle_beta   90.00
_cell.angle_gamma   90.00
#
_symmetry.space_group_name_H-M   'P 1'
#
loop_
_entity.id
_entity.type
_entity.pdbx_description
1 polymer ?
#
loop_
_entity_poly.entity_id
_entity_poly.type
_entity_poly.pdbx_seq_one_letter_code
_entity_poly.pdbx_strand_id
1 'polypeptide(L)'
;AAGGRVEFARCWRVIVEPRDGRPGSGLAVSRSLGDLDFKEPRRLVEAEPDVARLALQPGDSYVVLASDGLWDVMSDEDAIECVNKVLKVTVGSAGSARFES
;
A
#
# COMPACT_ATOMS: atom_id res chain seq x y z
N ALA A 1 -31.33 -4.28 31.17
CA ALA A 1 -30.78 -4.75 29.88
C ALA A 1 -29.27 -4.95 30.06
N ALA A 2 -28.78 -6.19 30.05
CA ALA A 2 -27.35 -6.44 30.11
C ALA A 2 -26.78 -6.17 28.71
N GLY A 3 -26.08 -5.05 28.54
CA GLY A 3 -25.46 -4.68 27.27
C GLY A 3 -24.44 -5.73 26.85
N GLY A 4 -24.53 -6.20 25.60
CA GLY A 4 -23.55 -7.13 25.03
C GLY A 4 -22.17 -6.51 24.97
N ARG A 5 -21.13 -7.35 25.08
CA ARG A 5 -19.74 -6.91 24.89
C ARG A 5 -19.49 -6.74 23.40
N VAL A 6 -19.08 -5.53 22.99
CA VAL A 6 -18.56 -5.27 21.65
C VAL A 6 -17.04 -5.36 21.71
N GLU A 7 -16.45 -6.30 20.97
CA GLU A 7 -15.01 -6.39 20.79
C GLU A 7 -14.66 -5.96 19.36
N PHE A 8 -13.84 -4.94 19.24
CA PHE A 8 -13.36 -4.47 17.94
C PHE A 8 -12.27 -5.43 17.44
N ALA A 9 -12.67 -6.35 16.56
CA ALA A 9 -11.80 -7.42 16.07
C ALA A 9 -10.77 -6.97 15.01
N ARG A 10 -10.65 -5.66 14.73
CA ARG A 10 -9.81 -5.09 13.65
C ARG A 10 -10.09 -5.77 12.30
N CYS A 11 -9.24 -5.54 11.30
CA CYS A 11 -9.40 -6.09 9.94
C CYS A 11 -8.37 -7.19 9.69
N TRP A 12 -8.33 -8.22 10.55
CA TRP A 12 -7.35 -9.30 10.42
C TRP A 12 -7.73 -10.26 9.30
N ARG A 13 -6.78 -10.53 8.41
CA ARG A 13 -6.90 -11.56 7.36
C ARG A 13 -6.41 -12.92 7.86
N VAL A 14 -5.41 -12.91 8.75
CA VAL A 14 -4.86 -14.09 9.40
C VAL A 14 -4.68 -13.81 10.88
N ILE A 15 -4.92 -14.83 11.71
CA ILE A 15 -4.78 -14.77 13.16
C ILE A 15 -3.95 -15.97 13.60
N VAL A 16 -2.99 -15.72 14.48
CA VAL A 16 -2.21 -16.74 15.20
C VAL A 16 -2.65 -16.71 16.66
N GLU A 17 -3.08 -17.85 17.16
CA GLU A 17 -3.48 -18.01 18.56
C GLU A 17 -2.27 -17.94 19.51
N PRO A 18 -2.47 -17.52 20.77
CA PRO A 18 -1.39 -17.52 21.77
C PRO A 18 -0.75 -18.90 21.93
N ARG A 19 0.59 -18.95 22.02
CA ARG A 19 1.35 -20.21 22.16
C ARG A 19 2.69 -19.98 22.85
N ASP A 20 3.12 -20.93 23.69
CA ASP A 20 4.45 -20.94 24.33
C ASP A 20 4.80 -19.62 25.06
N GLY A 21 3.80 -19.00 25.72
CA GLY A 21 3.95 -17.73 26.43
C GLY A 21 3.93 -16.48 25.52
N ARG A 22 3.80 -16.64 24.20
CA ARG A 22 3.62 -15.54 23.25
C ARG A 22 2.13 -15.16 23.12
N PRO A 23 1.79 -13.87 23.10
CA PRO A 23 0.42 -13.44 22.85
C PRO A 23 -0.01 -13.75 21.42
N GLY A 24 -1.31 -13.97 21.23
CA GLY A 24 -1.89 -14.10 19.89
C GLY A 24 -1.74 -12.79 19.11
N SER A 25 -1.56 -12.90 17.80
CA SER A 25 -1.35 -11.77 16.90
C SER A 25 -2.20 -11.92 15.64
N GLY A 26 -2.59 -10.80 15.05
CA GLY A 26 -3.32 -10.75 13.77
C GLY A 26 -2.57 -9.92 12.74
N LEU A 27 -2.72 -10.29 11.47
CA LEU A 27 -2.17 -9.54 10.33
C LEU A 27 -3.27 -9.32 9.28
N ALA A 28 -3.36 -8.10 8.76
CA ALA A 28 -4.38 -7.71 7.77
C ALA A 28 -4.01 -8.12 6.32
N VAL A 29 -2.76 -8.52 6.10
CA VAL A 29 -2.22 -8.90 4.79
C VAL A 29 -1.93 -10.39 4.73
N SER A 30 -1.98 -10.97 3.52
CA SER A 30 -1.60 -12.37 3.26
C SER A 30 -0.13 -12.52 2.87
N ARG A 31 0.56 -11.41 2.65
CA ARG A 31 1.98 -11.36 2.28
C ARG A 31 2.71 -10.30 3.07
N SER A 32 3.88 -10.63 3.60
CA SER A 32 4.76 -9.67 4.28
C SER A 32 6.19 -10.18 4.36
N LEU A 33 7.11 -9.22 4.47
CA LEU A 33 8.47 -9.48 4.90
C LEU A 33 8.49 -9.54 6.44
N GLY A 34 9.33 -10.39 7.04
CA GLY A 34 9.33 -10.60 8.49
C GLY A 34 8.20 -11.50 8.97
N ASP A 35 7.49 -11.14 10.04
CA ASP A 35 6.31 -11.85 10.58
C ASP A 35 6.51 -13.37 10.75
N LEU A 36 7.63 -13.76 11.36
CA LEU A 36 8.03 -15.16 11.51
C LEU A 36 6.99 -16.01 12.25
N ASP A 37 6.26 -15.42 13.21
CA ASP A 37 5.18 -16.09 13.93
C ASP A 37 4.04 -16.56 13.01
N PHE A 38 3.92 -15.97 11.82
CA PHE A 38 2.94 -16.35 10.78
C PHE A 38 3.53 -17.26 9.70
N LYS A 39 4.80 -17.65 9.83
CA LYS A 39 5.53 -18.47 8.85
C LYS A 39 5.94 -19.83 9.42
N GLU A 40 6.14 -19.91 10.74
CA GLU A 40 6.53 -21.14 11.43
C GLU A 40 5.59 -21.45 12.61
N PRO A 41 5.18 -22.72 12.81
CA PRO A 41 5.45 -23.89 11.97
C PRO A 41 4.56 -23.96 10.71
N ARG A 42 3.58 -23.06 10.58
CA ARG A 42 2.65 -23.01 9.45
C ARG A 42 2.90 -21.75 8.64
N ARG A 43 3.01 -21.91 7.33
CA ARG A 43 3.22 -20.82 6.37
C ARG A 43 1.88 -20.16 6.04
N LEU A 44 1.38 -19.32 6.95
CA LEU A 44 0.11 -18.61 6.78
C LEU A 44 0.27 -17.31 5.98
N VAL A 45 1.46 -16.72 6.00
CA VAL A 45 1.81 -15.48 5.30
C VAL A 45 3.01 -15.72 4.40
N GLU A 46 2.90 -15.29 3.14
CA GLU A 46 3.95 -15.48 2.14
C GLU A 46 4.92 -14.29 2.09
N ALA A 47 6.22 -14.56 1.97
CA ALA A 47 7.23 -13.51 1.72
C ALA A 47 7.49 -13.25 0.22
N GLU A 48 7.04 -14.18 -0.63
CA GLU A 48 7.31 -14.14 -2.06
C GLU A 48 6.50 -13.01 -2.72
N PRO A 49 7.15 -12.08 -3.44
CA PRO A 49 6.45 -11.01 -4.13
C PRO A 49 5.71 -11.52 -5.37
N ASP A 50 4.72 -10.76 -5.82
CA ASP A 50 4.22 -10.88 -7.19
C ASP A 50 5.12 -10.06 -8.12
N VAL A 51 5.55 -10.65 -9.24
CA VAL A 51 6.52 -10.02 -10.14
C VAL A 51 5.95 -9.93 -11.55
N ALA A 52 5.71 -8.70 -12.01
CA ALA A 52 5.33 -8.40 -13.37
C ALA A 52 6.43 -7.59 -14.08
N ARG A 53 6.56 -7.78 -15.39
CA ARG A 53 7.43 -6.98 -16.26
C ARG A 53 6.57 -6.34 -17.34
N LEU A 54 6.60 -5.02 -17.41
CA LEU A 54 5.87 -4.25 -18.41
C LEU A 54 6.85 -3.47 -19.27
N ALA A 55 6.65 -3.51 -20.60
CA ALA A 55 7.43 -2.71 -21.53
C ALA A 55 6.79 -1.33 -21.68
N LEU A 56 7.57 -0.28 -21.40
CA LEU A 56 7.11 1.10 -21.53
C LEU A 56 6.71 1.40 -22.98
N GLN A 57 5.55 2.03 -23.14
CA GLN A 57 5.03 2.45 -24.43
C GLN A 57 5.19 3.96 -24.63
N PRO A 58 5.26 4.43 -25.88
CA PRO A 58 5.15 5.86 -26.18
C PRO A 58 3.80 6.39 -25.68
N GLY A 59 3.81 7.18 -24.60
CA GLY A 59 2.62 7.70 -23.93
C GLY A 59 2.62 7.51 -22.42
N ASP A 60 3.40 6.54 -21.91
CA ASP A 60 3.57 6.34 -20.48
C ASP A 60 4.32 7.53 -19.86
N SER A 61 3.72 8.18 -18.86
CA SER A 61 4.23 9.42 -18.29
C SER A 61 4.89 9.24 -16.92
N TYR A 62 4.28 8.44 -16.05
CA TYR A 62 4.73 8.19 -14.68
C TYR A 62 4.07 6.94 -14.10
N VAL A 63 4.58 6.49 -12.95
CA VAL A 63 4.00 5.41 -12.14
C VAL A 63 3.69 5.95 -10.75
N VAL A 64 2.49 5.64 -10.24
CA VAL A 64 2.08 5.99 -8.87
C VAL A 64 2.27 4.77 -7.97
N LEU A 65 3.10 4.92 -6.94
CA LEU A 65 3.32 3.90 -5.91
C LEU A 65 2.89 4.49 -4.56
N ALA A 66 1.95 3.82 -3.89
CA ALA A 66 1.46 4.24 -2.58
C ALA A 66 0.96 3.04 -1.76
N SER A 67 0.86 3.23 -0.44
CA SER A 67 0.25 2.26 0.47
C SER A 67 -1.28 2.32 0.43
N ASP A 68 -1.92 1.34 1.07
CA ASP A 68 -3.38 1.24 1.28
C ASP A 68 -4.00 2.54 1.81
N GLY A 69 -3.33 3.27 2.71
CA GLY A 69 -3.85 4.54 3.24
C GLY A 69 -4.22 5.60 2.19
N LEU A 70 -3.64 5.55 0.98
CA LEU A 70 -4.09 6.39 -0.15
C LEU A 70 -5.27 5.72 -0.89
N TRP A 71 -5.07 4.46 -1.28
CA TRP A 71 -6.00 3.72 -2.14
C TRP A 71 -7.32 3.37 -1.46
N ASP A 72 -7.37 3.39 -0.12
CA ASP A 72 -8.59 3.18 0.67
C ASP A 72 -9.59 4.34 0.52
N VAL A 73 -9.12 5.53 0.10
CA VAL A 73 -9.93 6.76 0.04
C VAL A 73 -9.87 7.49 -1.30
N MET A 74 -9.07 7.01 -2.24
CA MET A 74 -8.83 7.66 -3.53
C MET A 74 -8.86 6.64 -4.66
N SER A 75 -9.59 6.97 -5.74
CA SER A 75 -9.59 6.17 -6.96
C SER A 75 -8.30 6.39 -7.78
N ASP A 76 -8.04 5.47 -8.71
CA ASP A 76 -6.90 5.59 -9.63
C ASP A 76 -6.99 6.89 -10.46
N GLU A 77 -8.19 7.24 -10.94
CA GLU A 77 -8.43 8.46 -11.72
C GLU A 77 -8.20 9.73 -10.89
N ASP A 78 -8.67 9.77 -9.64
CA ASP A 78 -8.46 10.91 -8.74
C ASP A 78 -6.97 11.11 -8.47
N ALA A 79 -6.22 10.01 -8.28
CA ALA A 79 -4.77 10.06 -8.06
C ALA A 79 -4.04 10.63 -9.28
N ILE A 80 -4.41 10.18 -10.49
CA ILE A 80 -3.86 10.68 -11.76
C ILE A 80 -4.19 12.17 -11.96
N GLU A 81 -5.42 12.60 -11.67
CA GLU A 81 -5.81 14.00 -11.78
C GLU A 81 -4.98 14.89 -10.83
N CYS A 82 -4.78 14.43 -9.59
CA CYS A 82 -3.94 15.10 -8.61
C CYS A 82 -2.49 15.27 -9.11
N VAL A 83 -1.87 14.19 -9.58
CA VAL A 83 -0.51 14.23 -10.13
C VAL A 83 -0.42 15.17 -11.33
N ASN A 84 -1.39 15.11 -12.25
CA ASN A 84 -1.43 15.98 -13.42
C ASN A 84 -1.54 17.46 -13.05
N LYS A 85 -2.31 17.82 -12.02
CA LYS A 85 -2.40 19.21 -11.52
C LYS A 85 -1.05 19.69 -11.02
N VAL A 86 -0.34 18.88 -10.24
CA VAL A 86 0.98 19.23 -9.69
C VAL A 86 2.03 19.35 -10.78
N LEU A 87 2.14 18.35 -11.67
CA LEU A 87 3.16 18.31 -12.71
C LEU A 87 2.96 19.38 -13.79
N LYS A 88 1.72 19.70 -14.16
CA LYS A 88 1.42 20.80 -15.10
C LYS A 88 1.86 22.16 -14.55
N VAL A 89 1.75 22.37 -13.24
CA VAL A 89 2.22 23.59 -12.58
C VAL A 89 3.75 23.69 -12.63
N THR A 90 4.47 22.58 -12.49
CA THR A 90 5.95 22.57 -12.52
C THR A 90 6.52 22.84 -13.91
N VAL A 91 5.90 22.32 -14.98
CA VAL A 91 6.36 22.55 -16.37
C VAL A 91 6.05 23.97 -16.86
N GLY A 92 5.05 24.65 -16.27
CA GLY A 92 4.69 26.02 -16.62
C GLY A 92 5.57 27.12 -15.99
N SER A 93 6.46 26.80 -15.06
CA SER A 93 7.23 27.82 -14.29
C SER A 93 8.75 27.77 -14.49
N ALA A 94 9.30 26.72 -15.11
CA ALA A 94 10.74 26.54 -15.32
C ALA A 94 11.26 27.01 -16.70
N GLY A 95 10.57 27.93 -17.38
CA GLY A 95 10.84 28.30 -18.77
C GLY A 95 10.69 29.78 -19.10
N SER A 96 11.38 30.67 -18.37
CA SER A 96 11.65 32.05 -18.82
C SER A 96 12.85 32.65 -18.07
N ALA A 97 13.99 31.97 -18.09
CA ALA A 97 15.27 32.62 -17.81
C ALA A 97 16.01 32.80 -19.15
N ARG A 98 16.18 34.07 -19.50
CA ARG A 98 16.83 34.61 -20.70
C ARG A 98 18.17 33.92 -20.99
N PHE A 99 18.44 33.69 -22.27
CA PHE A 99 19.80 33.69 -22.78
C PHE A 99 19.89 34.76 -23.86
N GLU A 100 20.40 35.93 -23.48
CA GLU A 100 20.93 36.92 -24.42
C GLU A 100 22.40 36.55 -24.70
N SER A 101 22.71 36.36 -25.99
CA SER A 101 24.03 36.67 -26.58
C SER A 101 23.84 36.90 -28.07
#